data_AF-A0A1S6Q529-F1
#
_entry.id   AF-A0A1S6Q529-F1
#
_cell.length_a   1.000
_cell.length_b   1.000
_cell.length_c   1.000
_cell.angle_alpha   90.00
_cell.angle_beta   90.00
_cell.angle_gamma   90.00
#
_symmetry.space_group_name_H-M   'P 1'
#
loop_
_entity.id
_entity.type
_entity.pdbx_description
1 polymer ?
#
loop_
_entity_poly.entity_id
_entity_poly.type
_entity_poly.pdbx_seq_one_letter_code
_entity_poly.pdbx_strand_id
1 'polypeptide(L)'
;GELLAVMGSSGAGKTTLLNALAFRSARGVQISPSSVRMLNGHPVDAKEMQARCAYVQQFDLFIGSLTAREHLIFQATVRMPRTMTQKQKIQRVDQVIQDLSLGKCQNTIIGVPGRVKGLSGGERKRLAFASEALTDPPLLICDEPTSGLDSFMAASVVQVLKKLSQRGKTVILTIHQPSSELFELFDKILLM
;
A
#
# COMPACT_ATOMS: atom_id res chain seq x y z
N GLY A 1 -7.19 -7.09 -12.58
CA GLY A 1 -7.46 -5.75 -12.06
C GLY A 1 -6.59 -4.77 -12.80
N GLU A 2 -6.65 -3.49 -12.44
CA GLU A 2 -5.92 -2.41 -13.12
C GLU A 2 -5.07 -1.62 -12.13
N LEU A 3 -3.94 -1.11 -12.62
CA LEU A 3 -3.06 -0.18 -11.92
C LEU A 3 -3.27 1.24 -12.44
N LEU A 4 -3.91 2.08 -11.62
CA LEU A 4 -4.16 3.50 -11.91
C LEU A 4 -3.08 4.37 -11.24
N ALA A 5 -2.38 5.16 -12.05
CA ALA A 5 -1.49 6.22 -11.58
C ALA A 5 -2.20 7.57 -11.58
N VAL A 6 -2.23 8.24 -10.43
CA VAL A 6 -2.67 9.63 -10.27
C VAL A 6 -1.43 10.52 -10.29
N MET A 7 -1.34 11.34 -11.32
CA MET A 7 -0.21 12.22 -11.61
C MET A 7 -0.66 13.68 -11.59
N GLY A 8 0.26 14.58 -11.30
CA GLY A 8 -0.02 16.01 -11.19
C GLY A 8 1.09 16.72 -10.41
N SER A 9 1.18 18.04 -10.53
CA SER A 9 2.19 18.85 -9.84
C SER A 9 2.09 18.72 -8.31
N SER A 10 3.15 19.09 -7.60
CA SER A 10 3.08 19.22 -6.14
C SER A 10 1.99 20.23 -5.77
N GLY A 11 1.13 19.89 -4.81
CA GLY A 11 -0.02 20.71 -4.44
C GLY A 11 -1.28 20.53 -5.29
N ALA A 12 -1.28 19.72 -6.36
CA ALA A 12 -2.45 19.47 -7.21
C ALA A 12 -3.62 18.72 -6.52
N GLY A 13 -3.54 18.45 -5.22
CA GLY A 13 -4.61 17.79 -4.47
C GLY A 13 -4.66 16.26 -4.62
N LYS A 14 -3.61 15.63 -5.17
CA LYS A 14 -3.52 14.17 -5.34
C LYS A 14 -3.80 13.40 -4.04
N THR A 15 -2.99 13.61 -3.01
CA THR A 15 -3.16 13.03 -1.66
C THR A 15 -4.54 13.36 -1.07
N THR A 16 -5.05 14.57 -1.29
CA THR A 16 -6.39 14.97 -0.85
C THR A 16 -7.47 14.12 -1.51
N LEU A 17 -7.34 13.84 -2.81
CA LEU A 17 -8.26 12.98 -3.57
C LEU A 17 -8.24 11.54 -3.04
N LEU A 18 -7.08 10.90 -2.84
CA LEU A 18 -7.07 9.52 -2.33
C LEU A 18 -7.61 9.42 -0.92
N ASN A 19 -7.28 10.38 -0.05
CA ASN A 19 -7.86 10.42 1.30
C ASN A 19 -9.37 10.62 1.24
N ALA A 20 -9.88 11.48 0.35
CA ALA A 20 -11.31 11.64 0.15
C ALA A 20 -11.99 10.36 -0.34
N LEU A 21 -11.39 9.64 -1.29
CA LEU A 21 -11.91 8.35 -1.77
C LEU A 21 -11.93 7.29 -0.65
N ALA A 22 -10.91 7.27 0.20
CA ALA A 22 -10.77 6.30 1.28
C ALA A 22 -11.54 6.65 2.57
N PHE A 23 -12.38 7.70 2.57
CA PHE A 23 -13.02 8.26 3.79
C PHE A 23 -12.03 8.67 4.89
N ARG A 24 -10.85 9.17 4.51
CA ARG A 24 -9.76 9.63 5.38
C ARG A 24 -9.52 11.14 5.27
N SER A 25 -10.51 11.91 4.82
CA SER A 25 -10.41 13.35 4.61
C SER A 25 -9.86 14.08 5.85
N ALA A 26 -8.84 14.91 5.65
CA ALA A 26 -8.29 15.76 6.69
C ALA A 26 -9.31 16.82 7.13
N ARG A 27 -9.13 17.37 8.34
CA ARG A 27 -9.94 18.49 8.85
C ARG A 27 -9.86 19.66 7.88
N GLY A 28 -11.01 20.23 7.52
CA GLY A 28 -11.13 21.35 6.57
C GLY A 28 -11.43 20.95 5.13
N VAL A 29 -11.31 19.66 4.77
CA VAL A 29 -11.75 19.16 3.45
C VAL A 29 -13.26 18.90 3.49
N GLN A 30 -14.03 19.66 2.72
CA GLN A 30 -15.46 19.44 2.56
C GLN A 30 -15.73 18.58 1.32
N ILE A 31 -16.41 17.46 1.52
CA ILE A 31 -16.93 16.63 0.43
C ILE A 31 -18.38 17.07 0.19
N SER A 32 -18.73 17.37 -1.06
CA SER A 32 -20.10 17.76 -1.42
C SER A 32 -21.09 16.70 -0.92
N PRO A 33 -22.23 17.10 -0.31
CA PRO A 33 -23.27 16.16 0.12
C PRO A 33 -23.86 15.32 -1.02
N SER A 34 -23.76 15.81 -2.27
CA SER A 34 -24.21 15.09 -3.47
C SER A 34 -23.20 14.06 -3.99
N SER A 35 -21.98 14.01 -3.44
CA SER A 35 -20.95 13.07 -3.89
C SER A 35 -21.22 11.66 -3.37
N VAL A 36 -21.14 10.68 -4.27
CA VAL A 36 -21.30 9.26 -3.94
C VAL A 36 -20.00 8.52 -4.23
N ARG A 37 -19.53 7.72 -3.26
CA ARG A 37 -18.42 6.77 -3.45
C ARG A 37 -19.03 5.39 -3.65
N MET A 38 -18.57 4.68 -4.67
CA MET A 38 -19.15 3.40 -5.06
C MET A 38 -18.05 2.35 -5.23
N LEU A 39 -18.34 1.12 -4.81
CA LEU A 39 -17.54 -0.07 -5.13
C LEU A 39 -18.43 -1.04 -5.92
N ASN A 40 -17.97 -1.45 -7.11
CA ASN A 40 -18.71 -2.36 -7.99
C ASN A 40 -20.17 -1.93 -8.27
N GLY A 41 -20.42 -0.63 -8.46
CA GLY A 41 -21.76 -0.12 -8.74
C GLY A 41 -22.66 0.05 -7.51
N HIS A 42 -22.16 -0.21 -6.29
CA HIS A 42 -22.91 0.00 -5.06
C HIS A 42 -22.34 1.17 -4.25
N PRO A 43 -23.17 2.12 -3.79
CA PRO A 43 -22.74 3.13 -2.83
C PRO A 43 -22.17 2.46 -1.59
N VAL A 44 -21.09 3.02 -1.05
CA VAL A 44 -20.46 2.51 0.16
C VAL A 44 -20.29 3.58 1.21
N ASP A 45 -20.35 3.19 2.47
CA ASP A 45 -20.00 4.03 3.61
C ASP A 45 -18.51 3.89 4.01
N ALA A 46 -18.11 4.60 5.07
CA ALA A 46 -16.74 4.56 5.57
C ALA A 46 -16.33 3.16 6.09
N LYS A 47 -17.26 2.44 6.72
CA LYS A 47 -16.99 1.11 7.31
C LYS A 47 -16.80 0.07 6.22
N GLU A 48 -17.67 0.08 5.21
CA GLU A 48 -17.57 -0.80 4.05
C GLU A 48 -16.31 -0.53 3.22
N MET A 49 -15.97 0.74 3.03
CA MET A 49 -14.70 1.12 2.38
C MET A 49 -13.51 0.58 3.16
N GLN A 50 -13.44 0.82 4.47
CA GLN A 50 -12.34 0.35 5.32
C GLN A 50 -12.20 -1.18 5.34
N ALA A 51 -13.31 -1.92 5.23
CA ALA A 51 -13.29 -3.38 5.19
C ALA A 51 -12.74 -3.95 3.86
N ARG A 52 -12.80 -3.17 2.77
CA ARG A 52 -12.43 -3.63 1.42
C ARG A 52 -11.20 -2.92 0.84
N CYS A 53 -10.73 -1.85 1.48
CA CYS A 53 -9.64 -1.02 1.02
C CYS A 53 -8.46 -1.09 2.00
N ALA A 54 -7.26 -1.35 1.47
CA ALA A 54 -6.01 -1.02 2.14
C ALA A 54 -5.53 0.37 1.73
N TYR A 55 -5.01 1.14 2.69
CA TYR A 55 -4.40 2.44 2.43
C TYR A 55 -2.96 2.44 2.92
N VAL A 56 -2.02 2.50 2.00
CA VAL A 56 -0.59 2.57 2.28
C VAL A 56 -0.17 4.04 2.25
N GLN A 57 0.29 4.53 3.40
CA GLN A 57 0.66 5.93 3.57
C GLN A 57 2.07 6.21 3.03
N GLN A 58 2.35 7.48 2.77
CA GLN A 58 3.68 7.94 2.35
C GLN A 58 4.74 7.67 3.43
N PHE A 59 4.41 7.84 4.71
CA PHE A 59 5.32 7.57 5.82
C PHE A 59 4.92 6.30 6.55
N ASP A 60 5.87 5.37 6.65
CA ASP A 60 5.65 4.08 7.31
C ASP A 60 6.06 4.16 8.79
N LEU A 61 5.13 3.83 9.68
CA LEU A 61 5.36 3.79 11.12
C LEU A 61 5.63 2.35 11.54
N PHE A 62 6.89 2.04 11.82
CA PHE A 62 7.31 0.71 12.27
C PHE A 62 7.96 0.74 13.65
N ILE A 63 7.84 -0.38 14.37
CA ILE A 63 8.62 -0.64 15.57
C ILE A 63 9.98 -1.16 15.12
N GLY A 64 11.01 -0.29 15.18
CA GLY A 64 12.33 -0.57 14.60
C GLY A 64 13.08 -1.76 15.22
N SER A 65 12.70 -2.20 16.42
CA SER A 65 13.30 -3.36 17.11
C SER A 65 12.79 -4.72 16.63
N LEU A 66 11.66 -4.75 15.91
CA LEU A 66 11.12 -5.99 15.35
C LEU A 66 11.83 -6.34 14.04
N THR A 67 11.89 -7.62 13.71
CA THR A 67 12.16 -8.10 12.36
C THR A 67 10.96 -7.91 11.44
N ALA A 68 11.19 -7.91 10.12
CA ALA A 68 10.12 -7.86 9.13
C ALA A 68 9.09 -8.99 9.34
N ARG A 69 9.54 -10.21 9.64
CA ARG A 69 8.68 -11.37 9.88
C ARG A 69 7.88 -11.25 11.17
N GLU A 70 8.50 -10.81 12.27
CA GLU A 70 7.82 -10.61 13.54
C GLU A 70 6.71 -9.54 13.41
N HIS A 71 7.01 -8.43 12.73
CA HIS A 71 6.03 -7.40 12.43
C HIS A 71 4.82 -7.95 11.66
N LEU A 72 5.06 -8.75 10.62
CA LEU A 72 3.97 -9.36 9.84
C LEU A 72 3.16 -10.39 10.64
N ILE A 73 3.82 -11.20 11.47
CA ILE A 73 3.12 -12.15 12.36
C ILE A 73 2.24 -11.39 13.36
N PHE A 74 2.74 -10.30 13.94
CA PHE A 74 1.97 -9.46 14.83
C PHE A 74 0.74 -8.86 14.13
N GLN A 75 0.94 -8.24 12.96
CA GLN A 75 -0.14 -7.67 12.15
C GLN A 75 -1.18 -8.74 11.76
N ALA A 76 -0.74 -9.92 11.33
CA ALA A 76 -1.61 -11.03 10.97
C ALA A 76 -2.45 -11.49 12.18
N THR A 77 -1.84 -11.58 13.36
CA THR A 77 -2.52 -12.01 14.59
C THR A 77 -3.66 -11.06 14.96
N VAL A 78 -3.43 -9.75 14.86
CA VAL A 78 -4.37 -8.70 15.29
C VAL A 78 -5.43 -8.37 14.24
N ARG A 79 -5.07 -8.36 12.94
CA ARG A 79 -5.95 -7.87 11.87
C ARG A 79 -6.72 -8.96 11.12
N MET A 80 -6.19 -10.18 11.05
CA MET A 80 -6.87 -11.25 10.32
C MET A 80 -8.03 -11.85 11.13
N PRO A 81 -9.06 -12.39 10.45
CA PRO A 81 -10.24 -12.95 11.12
C PRO A 81 -9.90 -13.96 12.22
N ARG A 82 -10.65 -13.92 13.32
CA ARG A 82 -10.52 -14.86 14.44
C ARG A 82 -10.85 -16.31 14.06
N THR A 83 -11.56 -16.50 12.95
CA THR A 83 -11.87 -17.82 12.37
C THR A 83 -10.66 -18.50 11.75
N MET A 84 -9.58 -17.77 11.44
CA MET A 84 -8.34 -18.36 10.93
C MET A 84 -7.46 -18.85 12.08
N THR A 85 -6.98 -20.10 11.95
CA THR A 85 -6.02 -20.69 12.88
C THR A 85 -4.66 -20.00 12.81
N GLN A 86 -3.85 -20.09 13.87
CA GLN A 86 -2.49 -19.56 13.85
C GLN A 86 -1.64 -20.12 12.71
N LYS A 87 -1.80 -21.41 12.37
CA LYS A 87 -1.12 -22.04 11.23
C LYS A 87 -1.50 -21.37 9.90
N GLN A 88 -2.78 -21.10 9.67
CA GLN A 88 -3.25 -20.40 8.46
C GLN A 88 -2.74 -18.96 8.40
N LYS A 89 -2.70 -18.25 9.53
CA LYS A 89 -2.15 -16.89 9.61
C LYS A 89 -0.66 -16.88 9.27
N ILE A 90 0.12 -17.82 9.81
CA ILE A 90 1.56 -17.96 9.49
C ILE A 90 1.76 -18.29 8.00
N GLN A 91 0.97 -19.21 7.44
CA GLN A 91 1.02 -19.50 6.00
C GLN A 91 0.73 -18.26 5.15
N ARG A 92 -0.24 -17.43 5.55
CA ARG A 92 -0.51 -16.15 4.87
C ARG A 92 0.67 -15.19 4.95
N VAL A 93 1.34 -15.10 6.11
CA VAL A 93 2.56 -14.30 6.27
C VAL A 93 3.65 -14.78 5.32
N ASP A 94 3.90 -16.10 5.27
CA ASP A 94 4.92 -16.67 4.40
C ASP A 94 4.61 -16.40 2.90
N GLN A 95 3.33 -16.49 2.50
CA GLN A 95 2.91 -16.14 1.14
C GLN A 95 3.16 -14.66 0.80
N VAL A 96 2.80 -13.74 1.72
CA VAL A 96 3.00 -12.31 1.51
C VAL A 96 4.48 -11.94 1.47
N ILE A 97 5.33 -12.59 2.28
CA ILE A 97 6.79 -12.43 2.23
C ILE A 97 7.33 -12.80 0.85
N GLN A 98 6.83 -13.89 0.24
CA GLN A 98 7.23 -14.30 -1.10
C GLN A 98 6.72 -13.33 -2.17
N ASP A 99 5.43 -13.00 -2.13
CA ASP A 99 4.77 -12.12 -3.11
C ASP A 99 5.45 -10.76 -3.21
N LEU A 100 5.95 -10.24 -2.09
CA LEU A 100 6.59 -8.93 -2.00
C LEU A 100 8.11 -9.02 -1.94
N SER A 101 8.68 -10.19 -2.25
CA SER A 101 10.12 -10.42 -2.36
C SER A 101 10.91 -9.99 -1.11
N LEU A 102 10.36 -10.28 0.08
CA LEU A 102 10.96 -9.98 1.38
C LEU A 102 11.74 -11.17 1.96
N GLY A 103 11.79 -12.32 1.27
CA GLY A 103 12.37 -13.55 1.80
C GLY A 103 13.83 -13.43 2.28
N LYS A 104 14.65 -12.60 1.62
CA LYS A 104 16.05 -12.36 2.01
C LYS A 104 16.20 -11.52 3.27
N CYS A 105 15.26 -10.61 3.54
CA CYS A 105 15.31 -9.65 4.65
C CYS A 105 14.27 -9.93 5.74
N GLN A 106 13.55 -11.04 5.68
CA GLN A 106 12.46 -11.37 6.61
C GLN A 106 12.91 -11.44 8.08
N ASN A 107 14.15 -11.87 8.32
CA ASN A 107 14.74 -11.98 9.67
C ASN A 107 15.62 -10.77 10.01
N THR A 108 15.65 -9.74 9.17
CA THR A 108 16.38 -8.49 9.42
C THR A 108 15.51 -7.56 10.25
N ILE A 109 16.11 -6.89 11.23
CA ILE A 109 15.44 -5.84 11.99
C ILE A 109 15.01 -4.69 11.07
N ILE A 110 13.85 -4.11 11.33
CA ILE A 110 13.33 -2.98 10.56
C ILE A 110 14.26 -1.77 10.69
N GLY A 111 14.81 -1.56 11.88
CA GLY A 111 15.69 -0.44 12.20
C GLY A 111 14.92 0.87 12.39
N VAL A 112 15.65 1.88 12.87
CA VAL A 112 15.16 3.25 13.07
C VAL A 112 15.98 4.17 12.18
N PRO A 113 15.37 4.86 11.19
CA PRO A 113 16.11 5.75 10.28
C PRO A 113 17.03 6.71 11.04
N GLY A 114 18.30 6.76 10.65
CA GLY A 114 19.32 7.63 11.26
C GLY A 114 19.81 7.20 12.65
N ARG A 115 19.29 6.13 13.25
CA ARG A 115 19.72 5.64 14.58
C ARG A 115 20.17 4.19 14.57
N VAL A 116 19.35 3.30 14.02
CA VAL A 116 19.61 1.85 14.00
C VAL A 116 19.49 1.36 12.57
N LYS A 117 20.59 0.84 12.01
CA LYS A 117 20.59 0.25 10.67
C LYS A 117 19.68 -0.98 10.63
N GLY A 118 18.92 -1.13 9.56
CA GLY A 118 17.99 -2.24 9.36
C GLY A 118 17.68 -2.39 7.89
N LEU A 119 16.40 -2.59 7.56
CA LEU A 119 15.92 -2.66 6.18
C LEU A 119 16.31 -1.43 5.36
N SER A 120 16.60 -1.66 4.08
CA SER A 120 16.72 -0.59 3.07
C SER A 120 15.38 0.14 2.87
N GLY A 121 15.40 1.32 2.23
CA GLY A 121 14.19 2.08 1.94
C GLY A 121 13.17 1.29 1.13
N GLY A 122 13.62 0.62 0.07
CA GLY A 122 12.76 -0.22 -0.78
C GLY A 122 12.20 -1.44 -0.05
N GLU A 123 13.01 -2.11 0.78
CA GLU A 123 12.52 -3.22 1.62
C GLU A 123 11.50 -2.77 2.66
N ARG A 124 11.73 -1.61 3.29
CA ARG A 124 10.79 -1.00 4.23
C ARG A 124 9.46 -0.68 3.54
N LYS A 125 9.49 -0.13 2.32
CA LYS A 125 8.28 0.10 1.53
C LYS A 125 7.56 -1.19 1.17
N ARG A 126 8.29 -2.22 0.75
CA ARG A 126 7.70 -3.56 0.50
C ARG A 126 7.09 -4.16 1.77
N LEU A 127 7.68 -3.94 2.94
CA LEU A 127 7.09 -4.33 4.23
C LEU A 127 5.79 -3.58 4.55
N ALA A 128 5.67 -2.31 4.15
CA ALA A 128 4.44 -1.55 4.30
C ALA A 128 3.31 -2.13 3.44
N PHE A 129 3.61 -2.42 2.16
CA PHE A 129 2.67 -3.14 1.29
C PHE A 129 2.32 -4.53 1.86
N ALA A 130 3.30 -5.22 2.46
CA ALA A 130 3.10 -6.53 3.06
C ALA A 130 2.10 -6.48 4.22
N SER A 131 2.24 -5.48 5.07
CA SER A 131 1.35 -5.28 6.22
C SER A 131 -0.10 -5.13 5.77
N GLU A 132 -0.33 -4.40 4.68
CA GLU A 132 -1.65 -4.17 4.12
C GLU A 132 -2.18 -5.34 3.27
N ALA A 133 -1.29 -6.10 2.62
CA ALA A 133 -1.66 -7.25 1.82
C ALA A 133 -2.15 -8.45 2.66
N LEU A 134 -1.83 -8.50 3.96
CA LEU A 134 -2.20 -9.62 4.84
C LEU A 134 -3.71 -9.92 4.84
N THR A 135 -4.55 -8.88 4.86
CA THR A 135 -6.02 -9.00 4.86
C THR A 135 -6.62 -9.25 3.47
N ASP A 136 -5.76 -9.44 2.47
CA ASP A 136 -6.12 -9.68 1.07
C ASP A 136 -7.14 -8.70 0.46
N PRO A 137 -7.00 -7.38 0.67
CA PRO A 137 -8.01 -6.42 0.24
C PRO A 137 -8.12 -6.39 -1.30
N PRO A 138 -9.34 -6.25 -1.87
CA PRO A 138 -9.54 -6.12 -3.32
C PRO A 138 -9.10 -4.76 -3.86
N LEU A 139 -9.10 -3.71 -3.03
CA LEU A 139 -8.68 -2.36 -3.39
C LEU A 139 -7.45 -1.95 -2.57
N LEU A 140 -6.37 -1.53 -3.25
CA LEU A 140 -5.20 -0.93 -2.63
C LEU A 140 -5.07 0.53 -3.08
N ILE A 141 -4.90 1.42 -2.12
CA ILE A 141 -4.61 2.84 -2.34
C ILE A 141 -3.22 3.11 -1.77
N CYS A 142 -2.31 3.66 -2.59
CA CYS A 142 -0.92 3.90 -2.21
C CYS A 142 -0.53 5.36 -2.43
N ASP A 143 -0.22 6.06 -1.35
CA ASP A 143 0.14 7.48 -1.42
C ASP A 143 1.66 7.65 -1.53
N GLU A 144 2.13 8.10 -2.69
CA GLU A 144 3.52 8.30 -3.06
C GLU A 144 4.45 7.12 -2.68
N PRO A 145 4.15 5.88 -3.15
CA PRO A 145 4.87 4.69 -2.75
C PRO A 145 6.35 4.66 -3.17
N THR A 146 6.74 5.52 -4.12
CA THR A 146 8.11 5.62 -4.64
C THR A 146 8.90 6.80 -4.06
N SER A 147 8.30 7.60 -3.17
CA SER A 147 8.96 8.77 -2.61
C SER A 147 10.16 8.37 -1.74
N GLY A 148 11.29 9.07 -1.92
CA GLY A 148 12.54 8.80 -1.20
C GLY A 148 13.28 7.52 -1.63
N LEU A 149 12.87 6.88 -2.72
CA LEU A 149 13.56 5.73 -3.31
C LEU A 149 14.39 6.17 -4.53
N ASP A 150 15.48 5.45 -4.81
CA ASP A 150 16.14 5.55 -6.11
C ASP A 150 15.29 4.89 -7.22
N SER A 151 15.67 5.11 -8.47
CA SER A 151 14.93 4.62 -9.64
C SER A 151 14.77 3.10 -9.66
N PHE A 152 15.80 2.36 -9.26
CA PHE A 152 15.77 0.89 -9.24
C PHE A 152 14.81 0.36 -8.16
N MET A 153 14.87 0.92 -6.95
CA MET A 153 13.97 0.57 -5.85
C MET A 153 12.52 0.96 -6.17
N ALA A 154 12.31 2.13 -6.77
CA ALA A 154 10.99 2.58 -7.22
C ALA A 154 10.40 1.63 -8.28
N ALA A 155 11.20 1.22 -9.28
CA ALA A 155 10.81 0.22 -10.26
C ALA A 155 10.39 -1.11 -9.62
N SER A 156 11.19 -1.61 -8.67
CA SER A 156 10.86 -2.82 -7.92
C SER A 156 9.53 -2.71 -7.17
N VAL A 157 9.24 -1.56 -6.55
CA VAL A 157 7.96 -1.30 -5.86
C VAL A 157 6.78 -1.28 -6.84
N VAL A 158 6.90 -0.56 -7.96
CA VAL A 158 5.80 -0.47 -8.93
C VAL A 158 5.54 -1.82 -9.62
N GLN A 159 6.58 -2.60 -9.91
CA GLN A 159 6.43 -3.97 -10.44
C GLN A 159 5.66 -4.88 -9.48
N VAL A 160 5.89 -4.74 -8.17
CA VAL A 160 5.13 -5.45 -7.15
C VAL A 160 3.65 -5.06 -7.18
N LEU A 161 3.34 -3.76 -7.24
CA LEU A 161 1.96 -3.27 -7.36
C LEU A 161 1.29 -3.75 -8.66
N LYS A 162 2.05 -3.80 -9.77
CA LYS A 162 1.57 -4.35 -11.05
C LYS A 162 1.25 -5.84 -10.95
N LYS A 163 2.08 -6.63 -10.28
CA LYS A 163 1.79 -8.06 -10.04
C LYS A 163 0.51 -8.25 -9.21
N LEU A 164 0.28 -7.39 -8.22
CA LEU A 164 -0.95 -7.41 -7.44
C LEU A 164 -2.18 -7.07 -8.30
N SER A 165 -2.09 -6.10 -9.22
CA SER A 165 -3.21 -5.76 -10.10
C SER A 165 -3.52 -6.89 -11.11
N GLN A 166 -2.47 -7.53 -11.66
CA GLN A 166 -2.59 -8.70 -12.53
C GLN A 166 -3.30 -9.89 -11.86
N ARG A 167 -3.16 -10.03 -10.54
CA ARG A 167 -3.88 -11.04 -9.73
C ARG A 167 -5.33 -10.67 -9.40
N GLY A 168 -5.88 -9.63 -10.01
CA GLY A 168 -7.29 -9.26 -9.86
C GLY A 168 -7.55 -8.06 -8.95
N LYS A 169 -6.55 -7.53 -8.25
CA LYS A 169 -6.74 -6.38 -7.36
C LYS A 169 -6.85 -5.06 -8.14
N THR A 170 -7.61 -4.11 -7.61
CA THR A 170 -7.61 -2.72 -8.08
C THR A 170 -6.57 -1.95 -7.29
N VAL A 171 -5.63 -1.29 -7.97
CA VAL A 171 -4.55 -0.55 -7.32
C VAL A 171 -4.56 0.90 -7.81
N ILE A 172 -4.64 1.84 -6.89
CA ILE A 172 -4.56 3.28 -7.16
C ILE A 172 -3.32 3.81 -6.45
N LEU A 173 -2.45 4.52 -7.15
CA LEU A 173 -1.28 5.14 -6.55
C LEU A 173 -1.08 6.58 -7.01
N THR A 174 -0.44 7.39 -6.17
CA THR A 174 0.10 8.69 -6.58
C THR A 174 1.57 8.60 -6.93
N ILE A 175 1.97 9.28 -7.99
CA ILE A 175 3.39 9.36 -8.35
C ILE A 175 3.73 10.77 -8.85
N HIS A 176 4.86 11.28 -8.38
CA HIS A 176 5.42 12.55 -8.81
C HIS A 176 6.56 12.25 -9.79
N GLN A 177 6.35 12.54 -11.08
CA GLN A 177 7.35 12.39 -12.16
C GLN A 177 7.98 10.99 -12.26
N PRO A 178 7.24 9.97 -12.74
CA PRO A 178 7.80 8.65 -13.02
C PRO A 178 8.85 8.71 -14.15
N SER A 179 9.82 7.80 -14.12
CA SER A 179 10.64 7.51 -15.31
C SER A 179 9.78 6.94 -16.44
N SER A 180 10.25 7.02 -17.68
CA SER A 180 9.56 6.44 -18.84
C SER A 180 9.26 4.95 -18.66
N GLU A 181 10.22 4.19 -18.10
CA GLU A 181 10.04 2.77 -17.79
C GLU A 181 8.90 2.51 -16.81
N LEU A 182 8.76 3.36 -15.78
CA LEU A 182 7.66 3.25 -14.81
C LEU A 182 6.32 3.63 -15.44
N PHE A 183 6.32 4.63 -16.31
CA PHE A 183 5.13 5.12 -16.98
C PHE A 183 4.45 4.02 -17.81
N GLU A 184 5.24 3.18 -18.49
CA GLU A 184 4.75 2.05 -19.29
C GLU A 184 4.10 0.93 -18.47
N LEU A 185 4.32 0.88 -17.15
CA LEU A 185 3.72 -0.15 -16.29
C LEU A 185 2.26 0.14 -15.92
N PHE A 186 1.81 1.39 -16.05
CA PHE A 186 0.47 1.80 -15.63
C PHE A 186 -0.60 1.41 -16.66
N ASP A 187 -1.71 0.86 -16.17
CA ASP A 187 -2.85 0.52 -17.05
C ASP A 187 -3.69 1.76 -17.37
N LYS A 188 -3.76 2.69 -16.39
CA LYS A 188 -4.51 3.94 -16.51
C LYS A 188 -3.74 5.08 -15.85
N ILE A 189 -3.94 6.27 -16.38
CA ILE A 189 -3.35 7.50 -15.87
C ILE A 189 -4.44 8.55 -15.70
N LEU A 190 -4.48 9.17 -14.52
CA LEU A 190 -5.27 10.35 -14.22
C LEU A 190 -4.30 11.52 -14.03
N LEU A 191 -4.39 12.54 -14.87
CA LEU A 191 -3.61 13.77 -14.74
C LEU A 191 -4.48 14.85 -14.06
N MET A 192 -3.96 15.43 -12.98
CA MET A 192 -4.56 16.53 -12.21
C MET A 192 -3.79 17.83 -12.39
#